data_AF-A0A1H1W7H1-F1
#
_entry.id   AF-A0A1H1W7H1-F1
#
_cell.length_a   1.000
_cell.length_b   1.000
_cell.length_c   1.000
_cell.angle_alpha   90.00
_cell.angle_beta   90.00
_cell.angle_gamma   90.00
#
_symmetry.space_group_name_H-M   'P 1'
#
loop_
_entity.id
_entity.type
_entity.pdbx_description
1 polymer ?
#
loop_
_entity_poly.entity_id
_entity_poly.type
_entity_poly.pdbx_seq_one_letter_code
_entity_poly.pdbx_strand_id
1 'polypeptide(L)'
;MWLAGAVATVVAGVVVLAALLRVRAQRRDLHVEHDPMRVLRVQVRLGELAAELRRIEADRALYGRAHHYFAVRGAYDALLQEACELVGLTTTQRILRAGEQEGADERLREELELSSRGWSW
;
A
#
# COMPACT_ATOMS: atom_id res chain seq x y z
N MET A 1 -39.64 -23.79 -17.19
CA MET A 1 -39.13 -22.97 -16.06
C MET A 1 -37.62 -23.14 -15.76
N TRP A 2 -36.85 -23.99 -16.45
CA TRP A 2 -35.43 -24.23 -16.15
C TRP A 2 -34.40 -23.44 -17.00
N LEU A 3 -34.81 -22.81 -18.10
CA LEU A 3 -33.89 -22.12 -19.01
C LEU A 3 -33.47 -20.71 -18.53
N ALA A 4 -34.23 -20.08 -17.63
CA ALA A 4 -33.92 -18.74 -17.11
C ALA A 4 -32.72 -18.72 -16.14
N GLY A 5 -32.50 -19.80 -15.39
CA GLY A 5 -31.41 -19.89 -14.41
C GLY A 5 -30.01 -20.02 -15.03
N ALA A 6 -29.91 -20.74 -16.17
CA ALA A 6 -28.65 -20.98 -16.87
C ALA A 6 -28.14 -19.72 -17.61
N VAL A 7 -29.06 -18.92 -18.17
CA VAL A 7 -28.72 -17.65 -18.83
C VAL A 7 -28.20 -16.64 -17.81
N ALA A 8 -28.80 -16.58 -16.61
CA ALA A 8 -28.36 -15.69 -15.54
C ALA A 8 -26.95 -16.01 -15.03
N THR A 9 -26.55 -17.28 -14.97
CA THR A 9 -25.20 -17.68 -14.53
C THR A 9 -24.12 -17.37 -15.56
N VAL A 10 -24.42 -17.54 -16.85
CA VAL A 10 -23.50 -17.18 -17.94
C VAL A 10 -23.31 -15.66 -17.99
N VAL A 11 -24.39 -14.88 -17.84
CA VAL A 11 -24.30 -13.41 -17.80
C VAL A 11 -23.50 -12.93 -16.59
N ALA A 12 -23.73 -13.50 -15.40
CA ALA A 12 -22.94 -13.18 -14.22
C ALA A 12 -21.45 -13.53 -14.39
N GLY A 13 -21.15 -14.69 -14.99
CA GLY A 13 -19.77 -15.10 -15.30
C GLY A 13 -19.07 -14.17 -16.30
N VAL A 14 -19.77 -13.71 -17.34
CA VAL A 14 -19.23 -12.76 -18.32
C VAL A 14 -19.00 -11.38 -17.70
N VAL A 15 -19.87 -10.91 -16.81
CA VAL A 15 -19.68 -9.64 -16.09
C VAL A 15 -18.48 -9.71 -15.14
N VAL A 16 -18.34 -10.81 -14.38
CA VAL A 16 -17.18 -11.02 -13.50
C VAL A 16 -15.89 -11.13 -14.31
N LEU A 17 -15.89 -11.87 -15.42
CA LEU A 17 -14.73 -11.99 -16.30
C LEU A 17 -14.36 -10.63 -16.93
N ALA A 18 -15.35 -9.87 -17.41
CA ALA A 18 -15.14 -8.54 -17.96
C ALA A 18 -14.63 -7.56 -16.90
N ALA A 19 -15.11 -7.66 -15.64
CA ALA A 19 -14.61 -6.87 -14.53
C ALA A 19 -13.16 -7.22 -14.18
N LEU A 20 -12.81 -8.52 -14.14
CA LEU A 20 -11.44 -8.97 -13.88
C LEU A 20 -10.48 -8.60 -15.02
N LEU A 21 -10.94 -8.67 -16.27
CA LEU A 21 -10.17 -8.25 -17.44
C LEU A 21 -9.99 -6.73 -17.47
N ARG A 22 -11.01 -5.95 -17.09
CA ARG A 22 -10.89 -4.50 -16.91
C ARG A 22 -9.93 -4.12 -15.80
N VAL A 23 -10.01 -4.78 -14.64
CA VAL A 23 -9.04 -4.57 -13.54
C VAL A 23 -7.61 -4.91 -14.00
N ARG A 24 -7.43 -5.99 -14.76
CA ARG A 24 -6.12 -6.34 -15.32
C ARG A 24 -5.63 -5.34 -16.39
N ALA A 25 -6.51 -4.87 -17.28
CA ALA A 25 -6.18 -3.90 -18.30
C ALA A 25 -5.86 -2.53 -17.68
N GLN A 26 -6.63 -2.10 -16.69
CA GLN A 26 -6.41 -0.88 -15.94
C GLN A 26 -5.11 -0.92 -15.13
N ARG A 27 -4.73 -2.09 -14.57
CA ARG A 27 -3.39 -2.31 -14.00
C ARG A 27 -2.27 -2.23 -15.05
N ARG A 28 -2.57 -2.53 -16.31
CA ARG A 28 -1.62 -2.48 -17.43
C ARG A 28 -1.44 -1.05 -17.96
N ASP A 29 -2.51 -0.25 -17.98
CA ASP A 29 -2.46 1.15 -18.41
C ASP A 29 -1.78 2.05 -17.36
N LEU A 30 -1.92 1.74 -16.06
CA LEU A 30 -1.12 2.35 -14.97
C LEU A 30 0.38 2.02 -15.06
N HIS A 31 0.77 1.01 -15.83
CA HIS A 31 2.13 0.47 -15.89
C HIS A 31 3.07 1.21 -16.87
N VAL A 32 2.61 2.30 -17.50
CA VAL A 32 3.35 2.94 -18.61
C VAL A 32 4.35 4.03 -18.15
N GLU A 33 4.52 4.32 -16.85
CA GLU A 33 5.45 5.39 -16.43
C GLU A 33 6.44 5.08 -15.29
N HIS A 34 6.30 3.96 -14.56
CA HIS A 34 7.12 3.65 -13.38
C HIS A 34 7.87 2.32 -13.53
N ASP A 35 9.18 2.31 -13.27
CA ASP A 35 10.02 1.09 -13.30
C ASP A 35 9.44 0.02 -12.35
N PRO A 36 9.00 -1.15 -12.86
CA PRO A 36 8.39 -2.20 -12.04
C PRO A 36 9.31 -2.73 -10.94
N MET A 37 10.62 -2.74 -11.20
CA MET A 37 11.61 -3.19 -10.22
C MET A 37 11.78 -2.16 -9.10
N ARG A 38 11.60 -0.87 -9.41
CA ARG A 38 11.57 0.18 -8.38
C ARG A 38 10.35 0.01 -7.48
N VAL A 39 9.16 -0.18 -8.06
CA VAL A 39 7.93 -0.43 -7.29
C VAL A 39 8.08 -1.64 -6.37
N LEU A 40 8.58 -2.76 -6.89
CA LEU A 40 8.78 -3.98 -6.09
C LEU A 40 9.77 -3.76 -4.94
N ARG A 41 10.88 -3.05 -5.18
CA ARG A 41 11.86 -2.74 -4.12
C ARG A 41 11.23 -1.93 -2.98
N VAL A 42 10.42 -0.92 -3.31
CA VAL A 42 9.72 -0.11 -2.32
C VAL A 42 8.73 -0.96 -1.52
N GLN A 43 7.93 -1.81 -2.18
CA GLN A 43 6.98 -2.71 -1.52
C GLN A 43 7.67 -3.68 -0.55
N VAL A 44 8.75 -4.35 -0.99
CA VAL A 44 9.51 -5.26 -0.13
C VAL A 44 10.05 -4.51 1.09
N ARG A 45 10.61 -3.32 0.89
CA ARG A 45 11.21 -2.55 1.97
C ARG A 45 10.16 -1.99 2.95
N LEU A 46 8.98 -1.62 2.48
CA LEU A 46 7.84 -1.27 3.34
C LEU A 46 7.43 -2.46 4.21
N GLY A 47 7.38 -3.67 3.64
CA GLY A 47 7.03 -4.89 4.36
C GLY A 47 8.05 -5.23 5.46
N GLU A 48 9.34 -5.08 5.17
CA GLU A 48 10.42 -5.25 6.15
C GLU A 48 10.30 -4.27 7.33
N LEU A 49 10.05 -2.99 7.04
CA LEU A 49 9.88 -1.95 8.07
C LEU A 49 8.60 -2.16 8.88
N ALA A 50 7.49 -2.52 8.25
CA ALA A 50 6.23 -2.83 8.93
C ALA A 50 6.38 -4.06 9.85
N ALA A 51 7.11 -5.09 9.40
CA ALA A 51 7.43 -6.25 10.22
C ALA A 51 8.31 -5.87 11.42
N GLU A 52 9.30 -4.99 11.22
CA GLU A 52 10.14 -4.50 12.32
C GLU A 52 9.34 -3.68 13.34
N LEU A 53 8.46 -2.77 12.90
CA LEU A 53 7.57 -2.04 13.81
C LEU A 53 6.74 -2.99 14.68
N ARG A 54 6.12 -4.01 14.07
CA ARG A 54 5.36 -5.03 14.82
C ARG A 54 6.23 -5.81 15.81
N ARG A 55 7.48 -6.15 15.44
CA ARG A 55 8.43 -6.82 16.36
C ARG A 55 8.76 -5.93 17.56
N ILE A 56 9.08 -4.66 17.31
CA ILE A 56 9.38 -3.69 18.37
C ILE A 56 8.17 -3.54 19.28
N GLU A 57 6.97 -3.42 18.74
CA GLU A 57 5.70 -3.29 19.48
C GLU A 57 5.32 -4.55 20.27
N ALA A 58 5.74 -5.73 19.84
CA ALA A 58 5.55 -6.98 20.56
C ALA A 58 6.56 -7.14 21.73
N ASP A 59 7.82 -6.74 21.54
CA ASP A 59 8.86 -6.91 22.56
C ASP A 59 8.94 -5.70 23.52
N ARG A 60 8.36 -5.86 24.72
CA ARG A 60 8.39 -4.84 25.77
C ARG A 60 9.73 -4.77 26.50
N ALA A 61 10.59 -5.78 26.41
CA ALA A 61 11.87 -5.86 27.10
C ALA A 61 13.02 -5.24 26.31
N LEU A 62 12.78 -4.81 25.07
CA LEU A 62 13.79 -4.20 24.21
C LEU A 62 14.37 -2.92 24.85
N TYR A 63 15.66 -2.92 25.17
CA TYR A 63 16.34 -1.71 25.63
C TYR A 63 16.38 -0.66 24.50
N GLY A 64 16.16 0.62 24.81
CA GLY A 64 16.16 1.69 23.79
C GLY A 64 14.97 1.65 22.81
N ARG A 65 13.93 0.85 23.13
CA ARG A 65 12.73 0.66 22.30
C ARG A 65 12.14 1.93 21.72
N ALA A 66 12.02 2.99 22.53
CA ALA A 66 11.41 4.24 22.09
C ALA A 66 12.22 4.86 20.94
N HIS A 67 13.55 4.95 21.07
CA HIS A 67 14.41 5.49 20.03
C HIS A 67 14.40 4.62 18.77
N HIS A 68 14.47 3.30 18.94
CA HIS A 68 14.43 2.37 17.82
C HIS A 68 13.09 2.44 17.09
N TYR A 69 11.99 2.48 17.83
CA TYR A 69 10.64 2.67 17.29
C TYR A 69 10.54 3.96 16.48
N PHE A 70 11.01 5.08 17.01
CA PHE A 70 10.95 6.36 16.30
C PHE A 70 11.80 6.36 15.03
N ALA A 71 12.99 5.74 15.07
CA ALA A 71 13.86 5.62 13.89
C ALA A 71 13.21 4.76 12.80
N VAL A 72 12.69 3.58 13.15
CA VAL A 72 12.04 2.68 12.19
C VAL A 72 10.75 3.30 11.65
N ARG A 73 9.95 3.94 12.50
CA ARG A 73 8.71 4.62 12.07
C ARG A 73 9.00 5.81 11.15
N GLY A 74 10.02 6.60 11.44
CA GLY A 74 10.44 7.68 10.54
C GLY A 74 10.89 7.17 9.16
N ALA A 75 11.62 6.04 9.13
CA ALA A 75 11.99 5.39 7.87
C ALA A 75 10.76 4.82 7.13
N TYR A 76 9.79 4.28 7.85
CA TYR A 76 8.53 3.79 7.29
C TYR A 76 7.71 4.92 6.66
N ASP A 77 7.48 6.00 7.41
CA ASP A 77 6.72 7.16 6.95
C ASP A 77 7.39 7.80 5.70
N ALA A 78 8.73 7.92 5.69
CA ALA A 78 9.46 8.44 4.53
C ALA A 78 9.35 7.55 3.28
N LEU A 79 9.36 6.22 3.46
CA LEU A 79 9.22 5.28 2.34
C LEU A 79 7.76 5.20 1.85
N LEU A 80 6.79 5.39 2.75
CA LEU A 80 5.38 5.47 2.40
C LEU A 80 5.10 6.68 1.50
N GLN A 81 5.72 7.82 1.81
CA GLN A 81 5.70 9.00 0.95
C GLN A 81 6.31 8.74 -0.43
N GLU A 82 7.47 8.06 -0.52
CA GLU A 82 8.04 7.67 -1.82
C GLU A 82 7.08 6.76 -2.62
N ALA A 83 6.40 5.84 -1.94
CA ALA A 83 5.40 4.99 -2.59
C ALA A 83 4.21 5.79 -3.12
N CYS A 84 3.75 6.81 -2.39
CA CYS A 84 2.72 7.74 -2.84
C CYS A 84 3.17 8.55 -4.08
N GLU A 85 4.41 9.05 -4.08
CA GLU A 85 4.99 9.75 -5.23
C GLU A 85 5.04 8.85 -6.48
N LEU A 86 5.40 7.57 -6.30
CA LEU A 86 5.42 6.54 -7.36
C LEU A 86 4.05 6.23 -7.99
N VAL A 87 2.95 6.70 -7.41
CA VAL A 87 1.60 6.55 -7.99
C VAL A 87 0.96 7.90 -8.31
N GLY A 88 1.75 8.98 -8.31
CA GLY A 88 1.30 10.34 -8.58
C GLY A 88 0.33 10.89 -7.53
N LEU A 89 0.36 10.37 -6.30
CA LEU A 89 -0.38 10.95 -5.20
C LEU A 89 0.35 12.18 -4.70
N THR A 90 -0.34 13.32 -4.71
CA THR A 90 0.15 14.52 -4.04
C THR A 90 0.00 14.34 -2.54
N THR A 91 0.99 13.71 -1.90
CA THR A 91 1.13 13.80 -0.44
C THR A 91 1.44 15.25 -0.11
N THR A 92 0.76 15.81 0.90
CA THR A 92 1.17 17.11 1.45
C THR A 92 2.52 16.88 2.09
N GLN A 93 3.60 17.20 1.39
CA GLN A 93 4.97 17.02 1.85
C GLN A 93 5.16 17.89 3.10
N ARG A 94 4.90 17.31 4.27
CA ARG A 94 4.99 18.02 5.54
C ARG A 94 6.44 18.03 5.93
N ILE A 95 7.05 19.22 5.98
CA ILE A 95 8.38 19.36 6.57
C ILE A 95 8.23 19.12 8.08
N LEU A 96 8.48 17.89 8.50
CA LEU A 96 8.52 17.49 9.91
C LEU A 96 9.82 18.00 10.53
N ARG A 97 9.76 18.57 11.74
CA ARG A 97 10.98 18.89 12.49
C ARG A 97 11.63 17.62 13.02
N ALA A 98 12.90 17.71 13.39
CA ALA A 98 13.60 16.61 14.05
C ALA A 98 12.83 16.16 15.31
N GLY A 99 12.40 14.90 15.32
CA GLY A 99 11.61 14.32 16.42
C GLY A 99 10.08 14.39 16.24
N GLU A 100 9.59 15.06 15.20
CA GLU A 100 8.17 15.02 14.82
C GLU A 100 7.90 13.82 13.91
N GLN A 101 6.69 13.25 14.01
CA GLN A 101 6.27 12.10 13.20
C GLN A 101 4.98 12.41 12.44
N GLU A 102 4.77 11.68 11.35
CA GLU A 102 3.49 11.62 10.66
C GLU A 102 2.38 11.27 11.66
N GLY A 103 1.32 12.06 11.64
CA GLY A 103 0.09 11.76 12.38
C GLY A 103 -0.44 10.39 11.96
N ALA A 104 -0.99 9.63 12.90
CA ALA A 104 -1.47 8.28 12.61
C ALA A 104 -2.56 8.25 11.54
N ASP A 105 -3.40 9.29 11.48
CA ASP A 105 -4.48 9.40 10.51
C ASP A 105 -3.98 9.63 9.08
N GLU A 106 -2.94 10.45 8.89
CA GLU A 106 -2.39 10.69 7.55
C GLU A 106 -1.64 9.46 7.03
N ARG A 107 -0.82 8.82 7.88
CA ARG A 107 -0.21 7.53 7.54
C ARG A 107 -1.28 6.51 7.13
N LEU A 108 -2.33 6.34 7.94
CA LEU A 108 -3.40 5.39 7.62
C LEU A 108 -4.09 5.72 6.30
N ARG A 109 -4.33 7.01 6.01
CA ARG A 109 -4.88 7.46 4.74
C ARG A 109 -3.99 7.05 3.56
N GLU A 110 -2.68 7.28 3.64
CA GLU A 110 -1.71 6.91 2.60
C GLU A 110 -1.66 5.39 2.40
N GLU A 111 -1.63 4.61 3.49
CA GLU A 111 -1.65 3.15 3.45
C GLU A 111 -2.91 2.62 2.74
N LEU A 112 -4.08 3.19 3.06
CA LEU A 112 -5.35 2.83 2.44
C LEU A 112 -5.39 3.22 0.96
N GLU A 113 -4.89 4.40 0.59
CA GLU A 113 -4.85 4.85 -0.79
C GLU A 113 -3.94 3.94 -1.65
N LEU A 114 -2.75 3.58 -1.16
CA LEU A 114 -1.87 2.62 -1.84
C LEU A 114 -2.52 1.23 -1.96
N SER A 115 -3.13 0.75 -0.88
CA SER A 115 -3.84 -0.54 -0.87
C SER A 115 -4.98 -0.58 -1.89
N SER A 116 -5.74 0.51 -2.02
CA SER A 116 -6.83 0.63 -3.00
C SER A 116 -6.35 0.54 -4.46
N ARG A 117 -5.09 0.95 -4.70
CA ARG A 117 -4.40 0.87 -5.99
C ARG A 117 -3.72 -0.47 -6.24
N GLY A 118 -3.90 -1.43 -5.32
CA GLY A 118 -3.39 -2.79 -5.43
C GLY A 118 -1.94 -2.95 -4.98
N TRP A 119 -1.40 -1.99 -4.23
CA TRP A 119 -0.14 -2.19 -3.53
C TRP A 119 -0.33 -3.13 -2.36
N SER A 120 0.73 -3.87 -2.05
CA SER A 120 0.77 -4.79 -0.90
C SER A 120 2.18 -4.83 -0.35
N TRP A 121 2.30 -4.86 0.97
CA TRP A 121 3.54 -5.02 1.71
C TRP A 121 3.32 -5.72 3.04
#